data_AF-A0A671UHP2-F1
#
_entry.id   AF-A0A671UHP2-F1
#
_cell.length_a   1.000
_cell.length_b   1.000
_cell.length_c   1.000
_cell.angle_alpha   90.00
_cell.angle_beta   90.00
_cell.angle_gamma   90.00
#
_symmetry.space_group_name_H-M   'P 1'
#
loop_
_entity.id
_entity.type
_entity.pdbx_description
1 polymer ?
#
loop_
_entity_poly.entity_id
_entity_poly.type
_entity_poly.pdbx_seq_one_letter_code
_entity_poly.pdbx_strand_id
1 'polypeptide(L)'
;ACKLIITDNIKNLLNCVEQDTHVEDGDEIPERGNWSNKAENLLTMVGYAIGLGNIWRFPYLAYKNGGGAFLIPYFLMLVLCGIPLFFLENVIGQFCSQGPLNVWRAVPLLQGVGLSMVIMNSFVAIYYNVIIAYSLYYMFASFQSPLPWSSCLSWADSNCSKTPTVYCNVSGAVVSNWTLENRTCPSSDMITVPMQSPSEQYWDRVALQRSSGLDETGPVVWHLALCLLLSTMFTVAALIKGIKSSGKVVYFTATFPYVIILILLIRGVTLEGARDGVEFFIGSQSNMTKLMEAQVWKDAATQTFFSLAISTGGILTLSSYNNFHNNMFLDAAVVSIINHVTSVFAGIAIFSVLGHMAFLYGKPIGEVVKEGFGLAFIAYPEALSKLPISTLWSFLFFLMIFIVGLDSQFTILEVITTCLSDANPETLRSKRSLLTIMTCGVVYLLGLPCVTRAGIYWVTLLDTFTINTVLLVVSSTEVTGFIYIYGGNRLIKDIEMMLGKKSFCFWLWWRACWFVISPCIVILFWSCVSFEPPTYGKVQYPDWGVALGWCISAFVIIWIPVVAVYKLLRAEGSPWKRLKLLCSPSEEWRPYLDIHRGERYSEERCHRRRAGSTNNIKCESKF
;
A
#
# COMPACT_ATOMS: atom_id res chain seq x y z
N ALA A 1 5.43 -25.20 29.50
CA ALA A 1 4.54 -24.07 29.85
C ALA A 1 4.38 -23.07 28.69
N CYS A 2 5.44 -22.47 28.12
CA CYS A 2 5.30 -21.49 27.02
C CYS A 2 4.79 -22.03 25.66
N LYS A 3 4.91 -23.33 25.38
CA LYS A 3 4.44 -23.94 24.11
C LYS A 3 2.92 -24.20 24.06
N LEU A 4 2.26 -24.33 25.22
CA LEU A 4 0.80 -24.47 25.28
C LEU A 4 0.10 -23.10 25.17
N ILE A 5 0.66 -22.03 25.75
CA ILE A 5 0.05 -20.69 25.77
C ILE A 5 -0.03 -20.06 24.37
N ILE A 6 0.95 -20.31 23.50
CA ILE A 6 0.95 -19.79 22.12
C ILE A 6 -0.06 -20.55 21.25
N THR A 7 -0.20 -21.86 21.45
CA THR A 7 -1.11 -22.69 20.66
C THR A 7 -2.57 -22.46 21.06
N ASP A 8 -2.85 -22.24 22.35
CA ASP A 8 -4.18 -21.87 22.84
C ASP A 8 -4.55 -20.43 22.46
N ASN A 9 -3.60 -19.49 22.41
CA ASN A 9 -3.89 -18.13 21.92
C ASN A 9 -4.16 -18.08 20.41
N ILE A 10 -3.50 -18.92 19.60
CA ILE A 10 -3.76 -19.03 18.15
C ILE A 10 -5.09 -19.77 17.90
N LYS A 11 -5.40 -20.83 18.65
CA LYS A 11 -6.72 -21.48 18.60
C LYS A 11 -7.84 -20.56 19.09
N ASN A 12 -7.60 -19.75 20.13
CA ASN A 12 -8.57 -18.75 20.58
C ASN A 12 -8.68 -17.59 19.58
N LEU A 13 -7.60 -17.21 18.87
CA LEU A 13 -7.67 -16.25 17.76
C LEU A 13 -8.51 -16.79 16.60
N LEU A 14 -8.29 -18.05 16.20
CA LEU A 14 -9.05 -18.72 15.14
C LEU A 14 -10.51 -18.97 15.54
N ASN A 15 -10.77 -19.38 16.79
CA ASN A 15 -12.13 -19.53 17.33
C ASN A 15 -12.85 -18.17 17.51
N CYS A 16 -12.12 -17.06 17.70
CA CYS A 16 -12.69 -15.71 17.67
C CYS A 16 -13.00 -15.21 16.24
N VAL A 17 -12.42 -15.82 15.20
CA VAL A 17 -12.81 -15.60 13.80
C VAL A 17 -14.14 -16.33 13.49
N GLU A 18 -14.45 -17.42 14.20
CA GLU A 18 -15.65 -18.27 14.01
C GLU A 18 -16.91 -17.84 14.77
N GLN A 19 -16.91 -16.72 15.51
CA GLN A 19 -18.19 -16.16 15.97
C GLN A 19 -18.92 -15.52 14.77
N ASP A 20 -19.65 -16.37 14.04
CA ASP A 20 -20.72 -15.95 13.15
C ASP A 20 -21.65 -15.03 13.94
N THR A 21 -21.59 -13.73 13.64
CA THR A 21 -22.67 -12.82 14.01
C THR A 21 -23.92 -13.37 13.33
N HIS A 22 -24.91 -13.82 14.12
CA HIS A 22 -26.23 -14.17 13.61
C HIS A 22 -26.70 -13.06 12.67
N VAL A 23 -26.72 -13.35 11.36
CA VAL A 23 -27.30 -12.47 10.34
C VAL A 23 -28.80 -12.61 10.50
N GLU A 24 -29.46 -11.62 11.09
CA GLU A 24 -30.92 -11.58 11.14
C GLU A 24 -31.48 -11.32 9.72
N ASP A 25 -32.65 -11.88 9.43
CA ASP A 25 -33.33 -11.69 8.15
C ASP A 25 -33.58 -10.18 7.92
N GLY A 26 -32.88 -9.59 6.95
CA GLY A 26 -32.96 -8.15 6.62
C GLY A 26 -31.69 -7.30 6.85
N ASP A 27 -30.60 -7.88 7.39
CA ASP A 27 -29.29 -7.20 7.61
C ASP A 27 -28.44 -7.08 6.32
N GLU A 28 -28.84 -7.75 5.23
CA GLU A 28 -28.14 -7.66 3.94
C GLU A 28 -28.66 -6.51 3.05
N ILE A 29 -27.75 -5.85 2.34
CA ILE A 29 -28.11 -4.83 1.34
C ILE A 29 -28.37 -5.54 -0.01
N PRO A 30 -29.63 -5.74 -0.45
CA PRO A 30 -29.94 -6.73 -1.50
C PRO A 30 -29.29 -6.44 -2.86
N GLU A 31 -29.17 -5.16 -3.23
CA GLU A 31 -28.59 -4.75 -4.53
C GLU A 31 -27.08 -4.52 -4.51
N ARG A 32 -26.49 -4.28 -3.33
CA ARG A 32 -25.05 -3.99 -3.16
C ARG A 32 -24.27 -5.22 -2.74
N GLY A 33 -24.91 -6.11 -1.98
CA GLY A 33 -24.35 -7.29 -1.36
C GLY A 33 -23.45 -6.97 -0.16
N ASN A 34 -23.27 -7.96 0.71
CA ASN A 34 -22.29 -7.97 1.80
C ASN A 34 -21.21 -9.03 1.53
N TRP A 35 -20.15 -9.10 2.32
CA TRP A 35 -19.24 -10.24 2.31
C TRP A 35 -19.99 -11.55 2.56
N SER A 36 -19.61 -12.65 1.90
CA SER A 36 -20.33 -13.92 2.09
C SER A 36 -20.04 -14.56 3.44
N ASN A 37 -18.87 -14.28 4.01
CA ASN A 37 -18.49 -14.65 5.36
C ASN A 37 -17.38 -13.71 5.88
N LYS A 38 -17.07 -13.81 7.18
CA LYS A 38 -16.05 -12.98 7.83
C LYS A 38 -14.63 -13.26 7.33
N ALA A 39 -14.33 -14.50 6.94
CA ALA A 39 -13.01 -14.88 6.45
C ALA A 39 -12.67 -14.20 5.11
N GLU A 40 -13.65 -14.07 4.21
CA GLU A 40 -13.51 -13.33 2.94
C GLU A 40 -13.14 -11.87 3.19
N ASN A 41 -13.83 -11.22 4.14
CA ASN A 41 -13.52 -9.85 4.54
C ASN A 41 -12.09 -9.74 5.09
N LEU A 42 -11.75 -10.55 6.11
CA LEU A 42 -10.45 -10.48 6.77
C LEU A 42 -9.30 -10.79 5.81
N LEU A 43 -9.43 -11.83 4.98
CA LEU A 43 -8.41 -12.18 3.99
C LEU A 43 -8.28 -11.10 2.90
N THR A 44 -9.37 -10.47 2.48
CA THR A 44 -9.29 -9.34 1.55
C THR A 44 -8.58 -8.14 2.17
N MET A 45 -8.87 -7.81 3.43
CA MET A 45 -8.16 -6.74 4.15
C MET A 45 -6.68 -7.07 4.35
N VAL A 46 -6.33 -8.32 4.65
CA VAL A 46 -4.94 -8.79 4.75
C VAL A 46 -4.23 -8.71 3.40
N GLY A 47 -4.86 -9.18 2.32
CA GLY A 47 -4.31 -9.11 0.96
C GLY A 47 -4.17 -7.67 0.46
N TYR A 48 -5.06 -6.77 0.88
CA TYR A 48 -4.93 -5.35 0.56
C TYR A 48 -3.78 -4.68 1.32
N ALA A 49 -3.65 -4.94 2.63
CA ALA A 49 -2.60 -4.37 3.46
C ALA A 49 -1.21 -4.94 3.11
N ILE A 50 -1.13 -6.23 2.77
CA ILE A 50 0.13 -6.84 2.35
C ILE A 50 0.30 -6.58 0.86
N GLY A 51 1.03 -5.52 0.56
CA GLY A 51 1.40 -5.16 -0.79
C GLY A 51 2.86 -5.47 -1.11
N LEU A 52 3.27 -5.03 -2.29
CA LEU A 52 4.65 -5.16 -2.75
C LEU A 52 5.67 -4.44 -1.84
N GLY A 53 5.22 -3.37 -1.17
CA GLY A 53 6.01 -2.62 -0.20
C GLY A 53 6.52 -3.46 0.97
N ASN A 54 5.80 -4.51 1.36
CA ASN A 54 6.22 -5.41 2.43
C ASN A 54 7.45 -6.26 2.04
N ILE A 55 7.61 -6.55 0.75
CA ILE A 55 8.64 -7.46 0.22
C ILE A 55 9.91 -6.72 -0.19
N TRP A 56 9.82 -5.49 -0.71
CA TRP A 56 11.01 -4.74 -1.15
C TRP A 56 11.25 -3.41 -0.45
N ARG A 57 10.20 -2.71 0.03
CA ARG A 57 10.39 -1.37 0.61
C ARG A 57 10.76 -1.46 2.08
N PHE A 58 10.00 -2.24 2.84
CA PHE A 58 10.28 -2.43 4.27
C PHE A 58 11.68 -2.99 4.55
N PRO A 59 12.15 -4.04 3.86
CA PRO A 59 13.47 -4.60 4.15
C PRO A 59 14.60 -3.58 3.89
N TYR A 60 14.47 -2.79 2.82
CA TYR A 60 15.38 -1.69 2.53
C TYR A 60 15.34 -0.58 3.60
N LEU A 61 14.14 -0.13 4.01
CA LEU A 61 13.98 0.92 5.01
C LEU A 61 14.53 0.50 6.38
N ALA A 62 14.29 -0.75 6.78
CA ALA A 62 14.81 -1.26 8.05
C ALA A 62 16.34 -1.23 8.08
N TYR A 63 17.00 -1.75 7.05
CA TYR A 63 18.46 -1.69 6.94
C TYR A 63 18.98 -0.23 6.92
N LYS A 64 18.42 0.63 6.07
CA LYS A 64 18.83 2.05 5.95
C LYS A 64 18.79 2.78 7.29
N ASN A 65 17.78 2.46 8.10
CA ASN A 65 17.47 3.15 9.35
C ASN A 65 17.98 2.42 10.60
N GLY A 66 19.07 1.64 10.46
CA GLY A 66 19.77 1.04 11.61
C GLY A 66 19.40 -0.42 11.89
N GLY A 67 18.87 -1.13 10.89
CA GLY A 67 18.55 -2.56 10.97
C GLY A 67 17.45 -2.84 11.99
N GLY A 68 17.73 -3.71 12.95
CA GLY A 68 16.79 -4.11 14.00
C GLY A 68 16.35 -2.96 14.90
N ALA A 69 17.14 -1.89 15.02
CA ALA A 69 16.75 -0.69 15.75
C ALA A 69 15.47 -0.05 15.17
N PHE A 70 15.29 -0.09 13.84
CA PHE A 70 14.12 0.46 13.15
C PHE A 70 12.81 -0.24 13.52
N LEU A 71 12.85 -1.48 14.02
CA LEU A 71 11.65 -2.19 14.46
C LEU A 71 10.95 -1.48 15.63
N ILE A 72 11.70 -0.78 16.48
CA ILE A 72 11.15 -0.04 17.62
C ILE A 72 10.20 1.08 17.13
N PRO A 73 10.64 2.07 16.33
CA PRO A 73 9.76 3.10 15.81
C PRO A 73 8.69 2.51 14.89
N TYR A 74 8.98 1.45 14.13
CA TYR A 74 8.00 0.79 13.26
C TYR A 74 6.79 0.21 14.01
N PHE A 75 7.02 -0.62 15.04
CA PHE A 75 5.93 -1.17 15.85
C PHE A 75 5.30 -0.14 16.79
N LEU A 76 6.04 0.88 17.22
CA LEU A 76 5.46 1.97 18.00
C LEU A 76 4.48 2.79 17.15
N MET A 77 4.85 3.13 15.91
CA MET A 77 3.96 3.84 14.97
C MET A 77 2.72 3.01 14.62
N LEU A 78 2.84 1.67 14.54
CA LEU A 78 1.71 0.77 14.40
C LEU A 78 0.70 0.93 15.54
N VAL A 79 1.16 0.86 16.79
CA VAL A 79 0.28 0.89 17.97
C VAL A 79 -0.30 2.29 18.20
N LEU A 80 0.51 3.33 17.99
CA LEU A 80 0.15 4.71 18.28
C LEU A 80 -0.71 5.36 17.18
N CYS A 81 -0.51 4.99 15.91
CA CYS A 81 -1.22 5.59 14.78
C CYS A 81 -1.85 4.57 13.83
N GLY A 82 -1.11 3.52 13.45
CA GLY A 82 -1.57 2.54 12.47
C GLY A 82 -2.91 1.90 12.84
N ILE A 83 -2.96 1.19 13.96
CA ILE A 83 -4.17 0.52 14.46
C ILE A 83 -5.30 1.55 14.75
N PRO A 84 -5.05 2.68 15.44
CA PRO A 84 -6.05 3.73 15.63
C PRO A 84 -6.71 4.25 14.36
N LEU A 85 -5.94 4.57 13.32
CA LEU A 85 -6.47 5.14 12.09
C LEU A 85 -7.09 4.07 11.18
N PHE A 86 -6.49 2.88 11.13
CA PHE A 86 -7.08 1.74 10.43
C PHE A 86 -8.45 1.38 11.03
N PHE A 87 -8.57 1.40 12.37
CA PHE A 87 -9.84 1.20 13.05
C PHE A 87 -10.84 2.33 12.76
N LEU A 88 -10.40 3.59 12.72
CA LEU A 88 -11.24 4.75 12.37
C LEU A 88 -11.91 4.56 11.00
N GLU A 89 -11.14 4.25 9.95
CA GLU A 89 -11.68 4.05 8.61
C GLU A 89 -12.63 2.86 8.52
N ASN A 90 -12.28 1.75 9.16
CA ASN A 90 -13.14 0.57 9.19
C ASN A 90 -14.53 0.91 9.71
N VAL A 91 -14.57 1.58 10.86
CA VAL A 91 -15.82 1.96 11.55
C VAL A 91 -16.68 2.88 10.69
N ILE A 92 -16.06 3.88 10.07
CA ILE A 92 -16.79 4.87 9.30
C ILE A 92 -17.36 4.22 8.04
N GLY A 93 -16.59 3.36 7.36
CA GLY A 93 -17.07 2.61 6.21
C GLY A 93 -18.21 1.65 6.56
N GLN A 94 -18.07 0.86 7.63
CA GLN A 94 -19.13 -0.07 8.07
C GLN A 94 -20.41 0.65 8.49
N PHE A 95 -20.29 1.77 9.22
CA PHE A 95 -21.43 2.56 9.67
C PHE A 95 -22.26 3.11 8.51
N CYS A 96 -21.58 3.68 7.50
CA CYS A 96 -22.26 4.29 6.35
C CYS A 96 -22.72 3.26 5.31
N SER A 97 -22.01 2.13 5.21
CA SER A 97 -22.20 1.09 4.19
C SER A 97 -22.21 1.63 2.75
N GLN A 98 -21.41 2.67 2.49
CA GLN A 98 -21.26 3.32 1.19
C GLN A 98 -19.79 3.66 0.92
N GLY A 99 -19.45 3.94 -0.34
CA GLY A 99 -18.10 4.29 -0.76
C GLY A 99 -17.57 5.65 -0.21
N PRO A 100 -16.28 5.95 -0.45
CA PRO A 100 -15.57 7.07 0.16
C PRO A 100 -16.25 8.43 0.00
N LEU A 101 -16.81 8.72 -1.18
CA LEU A 101 -17.46 10.01 -1.44
C LEU A 101 -18.70 10.25 -0.57
N ASN A 102 -19.47 9.20 -0.29
CA ASN A 102 -20.70 9.30 0.48
C ASN A 102 -20.43 9.30 1.98
N VAL A 103 -19.36 8.64 2.43
CA VAL A 103 -18.93 8.68 3.84
C VAL A 103 -18.72 10.12 4.32
N TRP A 104 -18.19 10.99 3.47
CA TRP A 104 -17.97 12.39 3.82
C TRP A 104 -19.26 13.24 3.93
N ARG A 105 -20.45 12.66 3.76
CA ARG A 105 -21.72 13.30 4.16
C ARG A 105 -21.78 13.58 5.67
N ALA A 106 -20.95 12.90 6.47
CA ALA A 106 -20.71 13.22 7.88
C ALA A 106 -20.20 14.66 8.09
N VAL A 107 -19.37 15.17 7.17
CA VAL A 107 -18.86 16.55 7.16
C VAL A 107 -18.93 17.08 5.73
N PRO A 108 -20.10 17.57 5.28
CA PRO A 108 -20.33 17.97 3.90
C PRO A 108 -19.30 18.96 3.34
N LEU A 109 -18.71 19.82 4.17
CA LEU A 109 -17.63 20.74 3.81
C LEU A 109 -16.41 20.01 3.24
N LEU A 110 -16.05 18.86 3.82
CA LEU A 110 -14.86 18.08 3.47
C LEU A 110 -15.17 16.94 2.49
N GLN A 111 -16.31 16.98 1.80
CA GLN A 111 -16.67 15.93 0.84
C GLN A 111 -15.67 15.76 -0.31
N GLY A 112 -14.88 16.79 -0.62
CA GLY A 112 -13.78 16.69 -1.58
C GLY A 112 -12.71 15.67 -1.20
N VAL A 113 -12.57 15.30 0.08
CA VAL A 113 -11.60 14.29 0.53
C VAL A 113 -11.91 12.92 -0.08
N GLY A 114 -13.18 12.52 -0.11
CA GLY A 114 -13.60 11.26 -0.75
C GLY A 114 -13.35 11.26 -2.25
N LEU A 115 -13.49 12.41 -2.91
CA LEU A 115 -13.16 12.55 -4.33
C LEU A 115 -11.64 12.45 -4.57
N SER A 116 -10.84 13.10 -3.73
CA SER A 116 -9.37 12.98 -3.74
C SER A 116 -8.91 11.53 -3.56
N MET A 117 -9.52 10.77 -2.64
CA MET A 117 -9.25 9.34 -2.46
C MET A 117 -9.48 8.53 -3.74
N VAL A 118 -10.59 8.76 -4.45
CA VAL A 118 -10.92 8.04 -5.69
C VAL A 118 -9.98 8.42 -6.84
N ILE A 119 -9.64 9.70 -6.99
CA ILE A 119 -8.70 10.18 -8.01
C ILE A 119 -7.30 9.65 -7.74
N MET A 120 -6.87 9.65 -6.47
CA MET A 120 -5.61 9.03 -6.06
C MET A 120 -5.57 7.55 -6.47
N ASN A 121 -6.59 6.76 -6.14
CA ASN A 121 -6.67 5.36 -6.54
C ASN A 121 -6.68 5.19 -8.07
N SER A 122 -7.23 6.14 -8.83
CA SER A 122 -7.21 6.10 -10.30
C SER A 122 -5.79 6.21 -10.86
N PHE A 123 -4.95 7.09 -10.30
CA PHE A 123 -3.53 7.16 -10.67
C PHE A 123 -2.76 5.93 -10.20
N VAL A 124 -3.01 5.46 -8.97
CA VAL A 124 -2.34 4.27 -8.42
C VAL A 124 -2.66 3.03 -9.25
N ALA A 125 -3.92 2.86 -9.67
CA ALA A 125 -4.35 1.74 -10.51
C ALA A 125 -3.54 1.62 -11.81
N ILE A 126 -3.09 2.75 -12.38
CA ILE A 126 -2.34 2.80 -13.63
C ILE A 126 -0.94 2.22 -13.43
N TYR A 127 -0.12 2.84 -12.57
CA TYR A 127 1.27 2.44 -12.45
C TYR A 127 1.43 1.14 -11.64
N TYR A 128 0.53 0.86 -10.70
CA TYR A 128 0.59 -0.37 -9.91
C TYR A 128 0.36 -1.61 -10.77
N ASN A 129 -0.57 -1.55 -11.73
CA ASN A 129 -0.79 -2.63 -12.69
C ASN A 129 0.44 -2.89 -13.60
N VAL A 130 1.21 -1.84 -13.90
CA VAL A 130 2.46 -1.97 -14.67
C VAL A 130 3.53 -2.73 -13.89
N ILE A 131 3.59 -2.55 -12.57
CA ILE A 131 4.49 -3.31 -11.70
C ILE A 131 4.11 -4.80 -11.69
N ILE A 132 2.81 -5.11 -11.68
CA ILE A 132 2.29 -6.48 -11.81
C ILE A 132 2.69 -7.07 -13.18
N ALA A 133 2.64 -6.26 -14.24
CA ALA A 133 3.08 -6.66 -15.59
C ALA A 133 4.58 -7.00 -15.64
N TYR A 134 5.44 -6.24 -14.95
CA TYR A 134 6.88 -6.57 -14.82
C TYR A 134 7.06 -7.95 -14.16
N SER A 135 6.26 -8.24 -13.15
CA SER A 135 6.29 -9.52 -12.42
C SER A 135 5.88 -10.69 -13.31
N LEU A 136 4.80 -10.52 -14.10
CA LEU A 136 4.39 -11.50 -15.11
C LEU A 136 5.47 -11.73 -16.16
N TYR A 137 6.11 -10.68 -16.66
CA TYR A 137 7.18 -10.80 -17.63
C TYR A 137 8.34 -11.65 -17.10
N TYR A 138 8.81 -11.36 -15.88
CA TYR A 138 9.89 -12.14 -15.26
C TYR A 138 9.46 -13.56 -14.88
N MET A 139 8.20 -13.77 -14.50
CA MET A 139 7.65 -15.11 -14.27
C MET A 139 7.72 -15.94 -15.55
N PHE A 140 7.34 -15.40 -16.72
CA PHE A 140 7.48 -16.09 -17.99
C PHE A 140 8.94 -16.29 -18.41
N ALA A 141 9.79 -15.29 -18.20
CA ALA A 141 11.22 -15.38 -18.48
C ALA A 141 11.94 -16.42 -17.59
N SER A 142 11.35 -16.83 -16.46
CA SER A 142 11.90 -17.87 -15.58
C SER A 142 11.74 -19.30 -16.12
N PHE A 143 10.97 -19.52 -17.19
CA PHE A 143 10.80 -20.84 -17.83
C PHE A 143 11.97 -21.26 -18.75
N GLN A 144 13.18 -20.74 -18.51
CA GLN A 144 14.36 -20.99 -19.31
C GLN A 144 15.54 -21.36 -18.41
N SER A 145 16.33 -22.35 -18.83
CA SER A 145 17.56 -22.78 -18.13
C SER A 145 18.74 -22.70 -19.11
N PRO A 146 19.78 -21.88 -18.83
CA PRO A 146 19.94 -20.99 -17.68
C PRO A 146 19.00 -19.77 -17.72
N LEU A 147 18.81 -19.11 -16.57
CA LEU A 147 18.00 -17.88 -16.49
C LEU A 147 18.64 -16.77 -17.34
N PRO A 148 17.84 -15.93 -18.01
CA PRO A 148 18.37 -14.97 -18.98
C PRO A 148 19.19 -13.84 -18.34
N TRP A 149 18.94 -13.51 -17.07
CA TRP A 149 19.72 -12.54 -16.29
C TRP A 149 20.92 -13.14 -15.51
N SER A 150 21.22 -14.44 -15.68
CA SER A 150 22.29 -15.11 -14.93
C SER A 150 23.70 -14.83 -15.47
N SER A 151 23.81 -14.41 -16.74
CA SER A 151 25.07 -14.10 -17.41
C SER A 151 24.91 -13.02 -18.48
N CYS A 152 26.01 -12.36 -18.83
CA CYS A 152 26.05 -11.46 -19.98
C CYS A 152 25.95 -12.28 -21.27
N LEU A 153 24.83 -12.13 -21.99
CA LEU A 153 24.58 -12.81 -23.27
C LEU A 153 24.75 -11.81 -24.44
N SER A 154 24.19 -12.11 -25.61
CA SER A 154 24.32 -11.28 -26.82
C SER A 154 23.74 -9.86 -26.71
N TRP A 155 22.82 -9.63 -25.77
CA TRP A 155 22.22 -8.31 -25.52
C TRP A 155 23.07 -7.41 -24.59
N ALA A 156 24.11 -7.96 -23.96
CA ALA A 156 24.92 -7.27 -22.97
C ALA A 156 26.05 -6.47 -23.63
N ASP A 157 26.39 -5.32 -23.04
CA ASP A 157 27.51 -4.49 -23.48
C ASP A 157 28.83 -4.91 -22.83
N SER A 158 29.94 -4.33 -23.31
CA SER A 158 31.30 -4.53 -22.76
C SER A 158 31.43 -4.20 -21.27
N ASN A 159 30.53 -3.37 -20.72
CA ASN A 159 30.49 -3.01 -19.29
C ASN A 159 29.73 -4.03 -18.42
N CYS A 160 29.27 -5.15 -18.99
CA CYS A 160 28.59 -6.21 -18.25
C CYS A 160 29.61 -7.13 -17.59
N SER A 161 29.57 -7.24 -16.26
CA SER A 161 30.40 -8.21 -15.55
C SER A 161 29.78 -8.63 -14.23
N LYS A 162 30.10 -9.87 -13.82
CA LYS A 162 29.76 -10.41 -12.50
C LYS A 162 30.72 -9.89 -11.42
N THR A 163 31.95 -9.57 -11.80
CA THR A 163 33.00 -9.05 -10.91
C THR A 163 33.51 -7.71 -11.42
N PRO A 164 33.81 -6.75 -10.52
CA PRO A 164 34.42 -5.50 -10.95
C PRO A 164 35.78 -5.78 -11.60
N THR A 165 36.01 -5.24 -12.80
CA THR A 165 37.32 -5.36 -13.44
C THR A 165 38.27 -4.36 -12.79
N VAL A 166 39.36 -4.88 -12.23
CA VAL A 166 40.43 -4.08 -11.64
C VAL A 166 41.54 -3.94 -12.68
N TYR A 167 41.85 -2.70 -13.03
CA TYR A 167 43.01 -2.36 -13.85
C TYR A 167 44.12 -1.83 -12.95
N CYS A 168 45.37 -2.15 -13.26
CA CYS A 168 46.52 -1.55 -12.60
C CYS A 168 47.14 -0.51 -13.55
N ASN A 169 47.29 0.73 -13.10
CA ASN A 169 47.96 1.78 -13.88
C ASN A 169 49.46 1.72 -13.63
N VAL A 170 50.22 1.12 -14.55
CA VAL A 170 51.67 1.00 -14.41
C VAL A 170 52.33 1.80 -15.54
N SER A 171 53.02 2.89 -15.17
CA SER A 171 53.86 3.68 -16.09
C SER A 171 53.16 4.09 -17.40
N GLY A 172 51.88 4.47 -17.31
CA GLY A 172 51.10 4.98 -18.46
C GLY A 172 50.43 3.92 -19.34
N ALA A 173 50.57 2.63 -19.01
CA ALA A 173 49.84 1.54 -19.65
C ALA A 173 48.81 0.92 -18.69
N VAL A 174 47.57 0.80 -19.16
CA VAL A 174 46.45 0.21 -18.41
C VAL A 174 46.29 -1.25 -18.83
N VAL A 175 46.52 -2.19 -17.91
CA VAL A 175 46.49 -3.64 -18.21
C VAL A 175 45.47 -4.34 -17.30
N SER A 176 44.63 -5.21 -17.88
CA SER A 176 43.69 -6.07 -17.15
C SER A 176 44.35 -7.39 -16.72
N ASN A 177 43.97 -7.92 -15.55
CA ASN A 177 44.50 -9.19 -15.00
C ASN A 177 46.04 -9.25 -14.93
N TRP A 178 46.65 -8.34 -14.17
CA TRP A 178 48.10 -8.33 -14.00
C TRP A 178 48.56 -9.51 -13.10
N THR A 179 49.19 -10.52 -13.71
CA THR A 179 50.02 -11.52 -13.03
C THR A 179 51.36 -11.63 -13.74
N LEU A 180 52.21 -10.62 -13.60
CA LEU A 180 53.62 -10.73 -13.97
C LEU A 180 54.45 -10.62 -12.68
N GLU A 181 55.20 -11.67 -12.37
CA GLU A 181 56.24 -11.69 -11.34
C GLU A 181 55.81 -11.32 -9.90
N ASN A 182 54.83 -12.02 -9.33
CA ASN A 182 54.61 -12.12 -7.87
C ASN A 182 54.41 -10.79 -7.10
N ARG A 183 54.12 -9.67 -7.78
CA ARG A 183 53.80 -8.38 -7.16
C ARG A 183 52.31 -8.10 -7.27
N THR A 184 51.64 -7.87 -6.14
CA THR A 184 50.27 -7.36 -6.09
C THR A 184 50.27 -5.86 -6.46
N CYS A 185 49.27 -5.44 -7.25
CA CYS A 185 49.11 -4.02 -7.62
C CYS A 185 48.99 -3.17 -6.34
N PRO A 186 49.77 -2.08 -6.17
CA PRO A 186 49.61 -1.15 -5.07
C PRO A 186 48.20 -0.55 -5.07
N SER A 187 47.59 -0.37 -3.90
CA SER A 187 46.23 0.17 -3.76
C SER A 187 46.07 1.59 -4.32
N SER A 188 47.16 2.35 -4.49
CA SER A 188 47.16 3.67 -5.13
C SER A 188 46.96 3.64 -6.64
N ASP A 189 47.28 2.52 -7.30
CA ASP A 189 47.31 2.40 -8.76
C ASP A 189 46.17 1.49 -9.30
N MET A 190 45.31 1.00 -8.42
CA MET A 190 44.12 0.22 -8.77
C MET A 190 42.99 1.13 -9.28
N ILE A 191 42.65 0.97 -10.55
CA ILE A 191 41.46 1.57 -11.17
C ILE A 191 40.36 0.52 -11.22
N THR A 192 39.37 0.66 -10.35
CA THR A 192 38.12 -0.12 -10.43
C THR A 192 37.16 0.57 -11.40
N VAL A 193 36.89 -0.08 -12.53
CA VAL A 193 35.85 0.41 -13.46
C VAL A 193 34.50 -0.05 -12.93
N PRO A 194 33.53 0.85 -12.71
CA PRO A 194 32.18 0.47 -12.28
C PRO A 194 31.51 -0.33 -13.39
N MET A 195 31.29 -1.63 -13.15
CA MET A 195 30.59 -2.53 -14.08
C MET A 195 29.15 -2.75 -13.61
N GLN A 196 28.24 -2.96 -14.56
CA GLN A 196 26.85 -3.29 -14.26
C GLN A 196 26.70 -4.82 -14.21
N SER A 197 25.89 -5.30 -13.26
CA SER A 197 25.62 -6.73 -13.16
C SER A 197 24.78 -7.22 -14.33
N PRO A 198 24.84 -8.52 -14.67
CA PRO A 198 24.00 -9.08 -15.74
C PRO A 198 22.50 -8.81 -15.50
N SER A 199 22.05 -8.86 -14.25
CA SER A 199 20.65 -8.60 -13.93
C SER A 199 20.27 -7.12 -14.10
N GLU A 200 21.19 -6.20 -13.79
CA GLU A 200 20.97 -4.75 -13.98
C GLU A 200 20.85 -4.42 -15.47
N GLN A 201 21.74 -4.97 -16.31
CA GLN A 201 21.64 -4.75 -17.75
C GLN A 201 20.45 -5.49 -18.40
N TYR A 202 20.08 -6.67 -17.92
CA TYR A 202 18.89 -7.36 -18.41
C TYR A 202 17.63 -6.54 -18.16
N TRP A 203 17.49 -5.98 -16.94
CA TRP A 203 16.40 -5.08 -16.58
C TRP A 203 16.34 -3.86 -17.50
N ASP A 204 17.47 -3.17 -17.67
CA ASP A 204 17.54 -1.94 -18.45
C ASP A 204 17.34 -2.17 -19.94
N ARG A 205 18.01 -3.17 -20.54
CA ARG A 205 18.10 -3.31 -22.00
C ARG A 205 17.08 -4.26 -22.59
N VAL A 206 16.74 -5.32 -21.88
CA VAL A 206 15.87 -6.39 -22.40
C VAL A 206 14.45 -6.21 -21.88
N ALA A 207 14.29 -6.14 -20.56
CA ALA A 207 12.98 -6.05 -19.92
C ALA A 207 12.30 -4.71 -20.26
N LEU A 208 12.96 -3.59 -19.93
CA LEU A 208 12.41 -2.25 -20.11
C LEU A 208 12.73 -1.62 -21.47
N GLN A 209 13.81 -2.03 -22.14
CA GLN A 209 14.36 -1.31 -23.29
C GLN A 209 14.52 0.20 -22.99
N ARG A 210 15.06 0.51 -21.80
CA ARG A 210 15.03 1.81 -21.14
C ARG A 210 15.66 2.91 -21.99
N SER A 211 14.98 4.05 -22.06
CA SER A 211 15.51 5.28 -22.68
C SER A 211 16.53 5.99 -21.78
N SER A 212 17.26 6.94 -22.37
CA SER A 212 18.26 7.75 -21.67
C SER A 212 17.66 8.59 -20.54
N GLY A 213 16.41 9.05 -20.71
CA GLY A 213 15.68 9.86 -19.74
C GLY A 213 14.21 10.01 -20.11
N LEU A 214 13.51 10.86 -19.34
CA LEU A 214 12.08 11.11 -19.51
C LEU A 214 11.74 11.86 -20.82
N ASP A 215 12.67 12.65 -21.35
CA ASP A 215 12.48 13.42 -22.59
C ASP A 215 12.32 12.53 -23.83
N GLU A 216 12.84 11.29 -23.77
CA GLU A 216 12.81 10.33 -24.85
C GLU A 216 11.84 9.18 -24.52
N THR A 217 10.53 9.40 -24.67
CA THR A 217 9.52 8.38 -24.34
C THR A 217 9.73 7.06 -25.09
N GLY A 218 10.09 7.15 -26.38
CA GLY A 218 10.25 5.99 -27.26
C GLY A 218 8.94 5.23 -27.54
N PRO A 219 9.00 4.12 -28.29
CA PRO A 219 7.84 3.30 -28.58
C PRO A 219 7.37 2.50 -27.37
N VAL A 220 6.13 2.01 -27.43
CA VAL A 220 5.58 1.03 -26.48
C VAL A 220 6.36 -0.28 -26.58
N VAL A 221 6.79 -0.80 -25.43
CA VAL A 221 7.47 -2.08 -25.31
C VAL A 221 6.42 -3.19 -25.36
N TRP A 222 6.30 -3.83 -26.52
CA TRP A 222 5.17 -4.70 -26.85
C TRP A 222 4.98 -5.87 -25.86
N HIS A 223 6.05 -6.51 -25.38
CA HIS A 223 5.95 -7.64 -24.46
C HIS A 223 5.45 -7.21 -23.09
N LEU A 224 5.80 -6.01 -22.64
CA LEU A 224 5.25 -5.43 -21.41
C LEU A 224 3.79 -5.01 -21.59
N ALA A 225 3.41 -4.48 -22.74
CA ALA A 225 2.01 -4.18 -23.05
C ALA A 225 1.12 -5.45 -23.03
N LEU A 226 1.63 -6.58 -23.54
CA LEU A 226 0.93 -7.87 -23.44
C LEU A 226 0.82 -8.37 -21.99
N CYS A 227 1.89 -8.22 -21.19
CA CYS A 227 1.85 -8.57 -19.77
C CYS A 227 0.86 -7.67 -19.00
N LEU A 228 0.79 -6.38 -19.35
CA LEU A 228 -0.18 -5.43 -18.79
C LEU A 228 -1.62 -5.82 -19.16
N LEU A 229 -1.86 -6.22 -20.41
CA LEU A 229 -3.15 -6.72 -20.86
C LEU A 229 -3.54 -7.98 -20.08
N LEU A 230 -2.62 -8.93 -19.95
CA LEU A 230 -2.86 -10.18 -19.23
C LEU A 230 -3.16 -9.92 -17.74
N SER A 231 -2.38 -9.05 -17.08
CA SER A 231 -2.65 -8.62 -15.71
C SER A 231 -4.06 -8.04 -15.58
N THR A 232 -4.43 -7.15 -16.51
CA THR A 232 -5.77 -6.54 -16.57
C THR A 232 -6.87 -7.60 -16.74
N MET A 233 -6.65 -8.63 -17.55
CA MET A 233 -7.60 -9.74 -17.71
C MET A 233 -7.78 -10.54 -16.41
N PHE A 234 -6.70 -10.83 -15.67
CA PHE A 234 -6.78 -11.46 -14.35
C PHE A 234 -7.58 -10.60 -13.36
N THR A 235 -7.32 -9.29 -13.34
CA THR A 235 -8.05 -8.35 -12.51
C THR A 235 -9.53 -8.28 -12.84
N VAL A 236 -9.89 -8.22 -14.12
CA VAL A 236 -11.29 -8.26 -14.56
C VAL A 236 -11.96 -9.56 -14.14
N ALA A 237 -11.30 -10.71 -14.35
CA ALA A 237 -11.85 -12.01 -13.98
C ALA A 237 -12.11 -12.11 -12.48
N ALA A 238 -11.20 -11.60 -11.64
CA ALA A 238 -11.36 -11.60 -10.19
C ALA A 238 -12.49 -10.66 -9.73
N LEU A 239 -12.64 -9.48 -10.35
CA LEU A 239 -13.62 -8.45 -9.95
C LEU A 239 -14.95 -8.49 -10.73
N ILE A 240 -15.18 -9.48 -11.59
CA ILE A 240 -16.33 -9.48 -12.52
C ILE A 240 -17.69 -9.43 -11.79
N LYS A 241 -17.78 -9.99 -10.57
CA LYS A 241 -18.93 -9.90 -9.66
C LYS A 241 -18.63 -9.07 -8.39
N GLY A 242 -17.62 -8.20 -8.44
CA GLY A 242 -17.14 -7.45 -7.27
C GLY A 242 -16.67 -8.34 -6.13
N ILE A 243 -16.94 -7.92 -4.90
CA ILE A 243 -16.56 -8.61 -3.66
C ILE A 243 -16.99 -10.08 -3.58
N LYS A 244 -18.08 -10.48 -4.25
CA LYS A 244 -18.54 -11.88 -4.26
C LYS A 244 -17.62 -12.81 -5.07
N SER A 245 -16.89 -12.27 -6.05
CA SER A 245 -15.90 -13.01 -6.83
C SER A 245 -14.51 -12.85 -6.22
N SER A 246 -14.09 -11.61 -5.93
CA SER A 246 -12.77 -11.37 -5.36
C SER A 246 -12.60 -12.00 -3.98
N GLY A 247 -13.66 -11.99 -3.13
CA GLY A 247 -13.69 -12.69 -1.85
C GLY A 247 -13.37 -14.18 -1.95
N LYS A 248 -13.70 -14.84 -3.08
CA LYS A 248 -13.33 -16.25 -3.31
C LYS A 248 -11.90 -16.40 -3.80
N VAL A 249 -11.43 -15.48 -4.64
CA VAL A 249 -10.06 -15.50 -5.18
C VAL A 249 -9.02 -15.27 -4.07
N VAL A 250 -9.32 -14.41 -3.09
CA VAL A 250 -8.40 -14.08 -1.97
C VAL A 250 -8.04 -15.26 -1.07
N TYR A 251 -8.83 -16.33 -1.05
CA TYR A 251 -8.42 -17.55 -0.32
C TYR A 251 -7.11 -18.11 -0.85
N PHE A 252 -6.89 -18.03 -2.17
CA PHE A 252 -5.62 -18.41 -2.76
C PHE A 252 -4.63 -17.24 -2.73
N THR A 253 -5.05 -16.07 -3.22
CA THR A 253 -4.10 -14.97 -3.45
C THR A 253 -3.56 -14.37 -2.16
N ALA A 254 -4.33 -14.30 -1.07
CA ALA A 254 -3.83 -13.80 0.20
C ALA A 254 -3.02 -14.85 1.00
N THR A 255 -3.23 -16.15 0.78
CA THR A 255 -2.59 -17.20 1.59
C THR A 255 -1.36 -17.82 0.93
N PHE A 256 -1.37 -18.01 -0.38
CA PHE A 256 -0.29 -18.67 -1.11
C PHE A 256 1.07 -17.94 -1.03
N PRO A 257 1.14 -16.60 -1.01
CA PRO A 257 2.40 -15.88 -0.77
C PRO A 257 3.10 -16.32 0.52
N TYR A 258 2.38 -16.62 1.59
CA TYR A 258 2.98 -17.12 2.84
C TYR A 258 3.67 -18.47 2.68
N VAL A 259 3.08 -19.36 1.86
CA VAL A 259 3.69 -20.64 1.53
C VAL A 259 5.02 -20.42 0.79
N ILE A 260 5.04 -19.50 -0.17
CA ILE A 260 6.25 -19.16 -0.92
C ILE A 260 7.31 -18.53 -0.01
N ILE A 261 6.94 -17.56 0.83
CA ILE A 261 7.86 -16.91 1.78
C ILE A 261 8.45 -17.96 2.73
N LEU A 262 7.64 -18.90 3.23
CA LEU A 262 8.12 -19.98 4.09
C LEU A 262 9.12 -20.89 3.38
N ILE A 263 8.84 -21.28 2.13
CA ILE A 263 9.74 -22.11 1.32
C ILE A 263 11.06 -21.36 1.04
N LEU A 264 10.98 -20.08 0.68
CA LEU A 264 12.15 -19.22 0.46
C LEU A 264 12.94 -19.00 1.75
N LEU A 265 12.28 -18.86 2.89
CA LEU A 265 12.93 -18.73 4.19
C LEU A 265 13.70 -20.00 4.55
N ILE A 266 13.05 -21.17 4.48
CA ILE A 266 13.70 -22.46 4.76
C ILE A 266 14.92 -22.62 3.85
N ARG A 267 14.77 -22.34 2.55
CA ARG A 267 15.90 -22.41 1.64
C ARG A 267 16.99 -21.41 2.00
N GLY A 268 16.62 -20.15 2.21
CA GLY A 268 17.55 -19.06 2.45
C GLY A 268 18.40 -19.26 3.71
N VAL A 269 17.80 -19.67 4.84
CA VAL A 269 18.55 -19.91 6.08
C VAL A 269 19.46 -21.13 6.04
N THR A 270 19.29 -22.03 5.07
CA THR A 270 20.19 -23.19 4.86
C THR A 270 21.43 -22.86 4.02
N LEU A 271 21.54 -21.64 3.50
CA LEU A 271 22.66 -21.22 2.66
C LEU A 271 23.85 -20.75 3.49
N GLU A 272 25.06 -20.93 2.95
CA GLU A 272 26.28 -20.35 3.52
C GLU A 272 26.22 -18.82 3.44
N GLY A 273 26.65 -18.11 4.49
CA GLY A 273 26.55 -16.64 4.56
C GLY A 273 25.15 -16.09 4.85
N ALA A 274 24.13 -16.95 4.97
CA ALA A 274 22.77 -16.51 5.28
C ALA A 274 22.67 -15.81 6.65
N ARG A 275 23.46 -16.27 7.61
CA ARG A 275 23.54 -15.68 8.95
C ARG A 275 23.98 -14.22 8.90
N ASP A 276 24.99 -13.90 8.09
CA ASP A 276 25.50 -12.53 7.95
C ASP A 276 24.41 -11.60 7.39
N GLY A 277 23.63 -12.10 6.41
CA GLY A 277 22.46 -11.42 5.87
C GLY A 277 21.40 -11.08 6.92
N VAL A 278 21.03 -12.06 7.74
CA VAL A 278 20.04 -11.87 8.82
C VAL A 278 20.60 -10.97 9.94
N GLU A 279 21.88 -11.11 10.27
CA GLU A 279 22.54 -10.26 11.26
C GLU A 279 22.62 -8.80 10.82
N PHE A 280 22.86 -8.56 9.52
CA PHE A 280 22.82 -7.24 8.91
C PHE A 280 21.41 -6.63 8.89
N PHE A 281 20.37 -7.45 8.71
CA PHE A 281 18.99 -6.99 8.67
C PHE A 281 18.43 -6.60 10.04
N ILE A 282 18.44 -7.53 11.01
CA ILE A 282 17.80 -7.35 12.33
C ILE A 282 18.64 -7.86 13.51
N GLY A 283 19.90 -8.22 13.29
CA GLY A 283 20.74 -8.82 14.33
C GLY A 283 21.68 -7.84 15.02
N SER A 284 22.87 -8.35 15.36
CA SER A 284 23.89 -7.68 16.18
C SER A 284 24.45 -6.39 15.56
N GLN A 285 24.34 -6.22 14.24
CA GLN A 285 24.83 -5.05 13.50
C GLN A 285 23.86 -3.86 13.55
N SER A 286 22.76 -3.98 14.31
CA SER A 286 21.76 -2.91 14.46
C SER A 286 22.36 -1.67 15.13
N ASN A 287 22.14 -0.50 14.53
CA ASN A 287 22.68 0.76 15.03
C ASN A 287 21.62 1.52 15.84
N MET A 288 21.71 1.48 17.16
CA MET A 288 20.77 2.17 18.06
C MET A 288 20.90 3.70 18.03
N THR A 289 22.04 4.27 17.62
CA THR A 289 22.19 5.74 17.55
C THR A 289 21.28 6.35 16.49
N LYS A 290 20.88 5.56 15.48
CA LYS A 290 19.92 5.97 14.45
C LYS A 290 18.56 6.38 15.03
N LEU A 291 18.17 5.87 16.20
CA LEU A 291 16.91 6.25 16.86
C LEU A 291 16.86 7.73 17.29
N MET A 292 18.00 8.41 17.37
CA MET A 292 18.08 9.85 17.64
C MET A 292 17.76 10.70 16.41
N GLU A 293 17.74 10.12 15.20
CA GLU A 293 17.47 10.83 13.96
C GLU A 293 15.97 10.91 13.69
N ALA A 294 15.43 12.13 13.51
CA ALA A 294 14.01 12.33 13.21
C ALA A 294 13.57 11.63 11.91
N GLN A 295 14.48 11.48 10.94
CA GLN A 295 14.22 10.79 9.67
C GLN A 295 13.82 9.32 9.88
N VAL A 296 14.39 8.65 10.89
CA VAL A 296 14.07 7.24 11.20
C VAL A 296 12.61 7.09 11.63
N TRP A 297 12.13 8.01 12.47
CA TRP A 297 10.74 8.05 12.93
C TRP A 297 9.77 8.45 11.81
N LYS A 298 10.20 9.38 10.95
CA LYS A 298 9.47 9.77 9.74
C LYS A 298 9.29 8.58 8.79
N ASP A 299 10.36 7.84 8.50
CA ASP A 299 10.32 6.69 7.61
C ASP A 299 9.45 5.56 8.18
N ALA A 300 9.51 5.33 9.50
CA ALA A 300 8.65 4.39 10.19
C ALA A 300 7.17 4.76 10.05
N ALA A 301 6.81 6.02 10.33
CA ALA A 301 5.44 6.51 10.15
C ALA A 301 5.00 6.39 8.70
N THR A 302 5.80 6.88 7.75
CA THR A 302 5.50 6.80 6.31
C THR A 302 5.24 5.36 5.88
N GLN A 303 6.08 4.42 6.32
CA GLN A 303 5.94 3.01 6.00
C GLN A 303 4.68 2.41 6.62
N THR A 304 4.30 2.77 7.86
CA THR A 304 3.06 2.30 8.49
C THR A 304 1.83 2.77 7.72
N PHE A 305 1.76 4.05 7.34
CA PHE A 305 0.63 4.60 6.57
C PHE A 305 0.55 4.00 5.17
N PHE A 306 1.69 3.90 4.47
CA PHE A 306 1.76 3.33 3.14
C PHE A 306 1.42 1.83 3.15
N SER A 307 1.96 1.07 4.10
CA SER A 307 1.76 -0.37 4.18
C SER A 307 0.34 -0.73 4.60
N LEU A 308 -0.29 0.02 5.52
CA LEU A 308 -1.70 -0.24 5.86
C LEU A 308 -2.68 0.40 4.87
N ALA A 309 -2.18 1.18 3.90
CA ALA A 309 -2.98 1.96 2.96
C ALA A 309 -4.03 2.86 3.64
N ILE A 310 -3.67 3.42 4.80
CA ILE A 310 -4.51 4.36 5.56
C ILE A 310 -4.74 5.62 4.73
N SER A 311 -5.91 6.24 4.85
CA SER A 311 -6.34 7.46 4.19
C SER A 311 -6.37 7.37 2.66
N THR A 312 -6.41 6.14 2.12
CA THR A 312 -6.59 5.92 0.67
C THR A 312 -8.03 5.63 0.28
N GLY A 313 -8.91 5.34 1.24
CA GLY A 313 -10.30 4.98 0.98
C GLY A 313 -10.52 3.50 0.62
N GLY A 314 -9.45 2.70 0.50
CA GLY A 314 -9.55 1.25 0.30
C GLY A 314 -10.18 0.54 1.49
N ILE A 315 -9.68 0.80 2.71
CA ILE A 315 -10.20 0.21 3.95
C ILE A 315 -11.68 0.57 4.13
N LEU A 316 -12.01 1.86 3.98
CA LEU A 316 -13.38 2.38 4.04
C LEU A 316 -14.30 1.68 3.03
N THR A 317 -13.83 1.46 1.79
CA THR A 317 -14.60 0.76 0.77
C THR A 317 -14.83 -0.70 1.16
N LEU A 318 -13.80 -1.43 1.60
CA LEU A 318 -13.93 -2.83 2.00
C LEU A 318 -14.84 -3.01 3.23
N SER A 319 -14.70 -2.15 4.24
CA SER A 319 -15.50 -2.22 5.46
C SER A 319 -16.95 -1.83 5.23
N SER A 320 -17.25 -1.05 4.19
CA SER A 320 -18.62 -0.71 3.83
C SER A 320 -19.47 -1.91 3.39
N TYR A 321 -18.84 -3.04 3.09
CA TYR A 321 -19.49 -4.30 2.74
C TYR A 321 -19.66 -5.25 3.94
N ASN A 322 -19.21 -4.84 5.13
CA ASN A 322 -19.39 -5.62 6.35
C ASN A 322 -20.84 -5.55 6.84
N ASN A 323 -21.25 -6.57 7.57
CA ASN A 323 -22.47 -6.52 8.36
C ASN A 323 -22.35 -5.45 9.45
N PHE A 324 -23.47 -4.81 9.79
CA PHE A 324 -23.46 -3.62 10.64
C PHE A 324 -22.89 -3.89 12.05
N HIS A 325 -23.08 -5.11 12.55
CA HIS A 325 -22.62 -5.55 13.87
C HIS A 325 -21.27 -6.30 13.87
N ASN A 326 -20.54 -6.33 12.75
CA ASN A 326 -19.24 -7.02 12.68
C ASN A 326 -18.18 -6.38 13.59
N ASN A 327 -17.39 -7.19 14.30
CA ASN A 327 -16.40 -6.72 15.28
C ASN A 327 -15.11 -6.17 14.64
N MET A 328 -15.16 -4.90 14.26
CA MET A 328 -14.05 -4.20 13.61
C MET A 328 -12.82 -3.94 14.49
N PHE A 329 -12.96 -3.94 15.83
CA PHE A 329 -11.80 -3.71 16.71
C PHE A 329 -10.76 -4.82 16.54
N LEU A 330 -11.25 -6.07 16.53
CA LEU A 330 -10.40 -7.23 16.38
C LEU A 330 -9.84 -7.30 14.96
N ASP A 331 -10.69 -7.08 13.96
CA ASP A 331 -10.29 -7.11 12.55
C ASP A 331 -9.17 -6.07 12.28
N ALA A 332 -9.32 -4.84 12.79
CA ALA A 332 -8.31 -3.80 12.66
C ALA A 332 -6.96 -4.18 13.31
N ALA A 333 -6.99 -4.74 14.51
CA ALA A 333 -5.77 -5.16 15.20
C ALA A 333 -5.09 -6.35 14.49
N VAL A 334 -5.87 -7.37 14.12
CA VAL A 334 -5.37 -8.59 13.47
C VAL A 334 -4.75 -8.28 12.12
N VAL A 335 -5.44 -7.54 11.24
CA VAL A 335 -4.92 -7.18 9.91
C VAL A 335 -3.64 -6.36 10.06
N SER A 336 -3.63 -5.37 10.96
CA SER A 336 -2.49 -4.49 11.15
C SER A 336 -1.25 -5.22 11.67
N ILE A 337 -1.42 -6.12 12.64
CA ILE A 337 -0.34 -6.93 13.20
C ILE A 337 0.19 -7.92 12.16
N ILE A 338 -0.69 -8.64 11.47
CA ILE A 338 -0.31 -9.58 10.40
C ILE A 338 0.53 -8.84 9.35
N ASN A 339 0.07 -7.67 8.89
CA ASN A 339 0.79 -6.87 7.91
C ASN A 339 2.24 -6.52 8.34
N HIS A 340 2.43 -6.05 9.57
CA HIS A 340 3.77 -5.69 10.06
C HIS A 340 4.66 -6.92 10.28
N VAL A 341 4.10 -8.01 10.81
CA VAL A 341 4.82 -9.28 11.02
C VAL A 341 5.24 -9.89 9.67
N THR A 342 4.37 -9.89 8.66
CA THR A 342 4.69 -10.37 7.31
C THR A 342 5.86 -9.60 6.71
N SER A 343 5.93 -8.28 6.92
CA SER A 343 7.05 -7.46 6.45
C SER A 343 8.39 -7.92 7.03
N VAL A 344 8.43 -8.17 8.35
CA VAL A 344 9.62 -8.70 9.04
C VAL A 344 9.96 -10.10 8.53
N PHE A 345 8.95 -10.96 8.41
CA PHE A 345 9.11 -12.34 7.97
C PHE A 345 9.66 -12.44 6.53
N ALA A 346 9.09 -11.65 5.61
CA ALA A 346 9.58 -11.52 4.23
C ALA A 346 11.01 -10.95 4.20
N GLY A 347 11.29 -9.93 5.02
CA GLY A 347 12.63 -9.35 5.16
C GLY A 347 13.68 -10.38 5.57
N ILE A 348 13.40 -11.24 6.57
CA ILE A 348 14.32 -12.31 6.98
C ILE A 348 14.55 -13.30 5.84
N ALA A 349 13.49 -13.75 5.17
CA ALA A 349 13.59 -14.69 4.05
C ALA A 349 14.49 -14.13 2.94
N ILE A 350 14.30 -12.87 2.57
CA ILE A 350 15.09 -12.20 1.55
C ILE A 350 16.55 -11.99 1.98
N PHE A 351 16.77 -11.41 3.16
CA PHE A 351 18.12 -11.05 3.59
C PHE A 351 18.99 -12.29 3.81
N SER A 352 18.39 -13.44 4.13
CA SER A 352 19.12 -14.72 4.16
C SER A 352 19.68 -15.12 2.79
N VAL A 353 18.94 -14.87 1.70
CA VAL A 353 19.41 -15.14 0.33
C VAL A 353 20.42 -14.07 -0.14
N LEU A 354 20.20 -12.81 0.21
CA LEU A 354 21.17 -11.73 -0.08
C LEU A 354 22.50 -11.92 0.67
N GLY A 355 22.47 -12.41 1.90
CA GLY A 355 23.68 -12.76 2.65
C GLY A 355 24.51 -13.83 1.94
N HIS A 356 23.85 -14.85 1.38
CA HIS A 356 24.53 -15.85 0.56
C HIS A 356 25.16 -15.26 -0.70
N MET A 357 24.45 -14.36 -1.39
CA MET A 357 24.99 -13.66 -2.56
C MET A 357 26.23 -12.82 -2.20
N ALA A 358 26.18 -12.09 -1.09
CA ALA A 358 27.30 -11.31 -0.57
C ALA A 358 28.52 -12.20 -0.25
N PHE A 359 28.29 -13.36 0.38
CA PHE A 359 29.31 -14.37 0.66
C PHE A 359 29.97 -14.89 -0.61
N LEU A 360 29.20 -15.26 -1.64
CA LEU A 360 29.73 -15.75 -2.92
C LEU A 360 30.57 -14.70 -3.66
N TYR A 361 30.21 -13.43 -3.53
CA TYR A 361 30.94 -12.33 -4.18
C TYR A 361 32.07 -11.75 -3.33
N GLY A 362 32.19 -12.16 -2.06
CA GLY A 362 33.13 -11.56 -1.13
C GLY A 362 32.92 -10.05 -0.95
N LYS A 363 31.66 -9.59 -1.04
CA LYS A 363 31.29 -8.17 -0.93
C LYS A 363 30.47 -7.87 0.32
N PRO A 364 30.54 -6.64 0.86
CA PRO A 364 29.62 -6.21 1.91
C PRO A 364 28.16 -6.27 1.43
N ILE A 365 27.25 -6.68 2.32
CA ILE A 365 25.82 -6.81 2.01
C ILE A 365 25.22 -5.47 1.53
N GLY A 366 25.67 -4.34 2.10
CA GLY A 366 25.21 -3.02 1.69
C GLY A 366 25.46 -2.66 0.22
N GLU A 367 26.45 -3.28 -0.45
CA GLU A 367 26.74 -3.03 -1.86
C GLU A 367 25.88 -3.85 -2.82
N VAL A 368 25.30 -4.97 -2.35
CA VAL A 368 24.42 -5.83 -3.16
C VAL A 368 22.93 -5.46 -3.02
N VAL A 369 22.58 -4.66 -2.01
CA VAL A 369 21.22 -4.15 -1.80
C VAL A 369 21.01 -2.91 -2.67
N LYS A 370 20.03 -2.95 -3.56
CA LYS A 370 19.56 -1.82 -4.37
C LYS A 370 18.29 -1.22 -3.75
N GLU A 371 17.96 0.03 -4.10
CA GLU A 371 16.75 0.69 -3.60
C GLU A 371 15.54 0.45 -4.52
N GLY A 372 14.33 0.52 -3.95
CA GLY A 372 13.06 0.53 -4.70
C GLY A 372 12.89 -0.66 -5.65
N PHE A 373 12.47 -0.37 -6.89
CA PHE A 373 12.29 -1.38 -7.95
C PHE A 373 13.56 -2.18 -8.24
N GLY A 374 14.74 -1.60 -8.03
CA GLY A 374 16.01 -2.27 -8.23
C GLY A 374 16.20 -3.45 -7.27
N LEU A 375 15.63 -3.39 -6.07
CA LEU A 375 15.71 -4.53 -5.16
C LEU A 375 14.95 -5.74 -5.73
N ALA A 376 13.73 -5.49 -6.22
CA ALA A 376 12.82 -6.53 -6.69
C ALA A 376 13.20 -7.15 -8.03
N PHE A 377 13.66 -6.32 -8.99
CA PHE A 377 13.88 -6.74 -10.38
C PHE A 377 15.36 -6.80 -10.79
N ILE A 378 16.29 -6.41 -9.92
CA ILE A 378 17.74 -6.50 -10.15
C ILE A 378 18.42 -7.36 -9.08
N ALA A 379 18.34 -6.97 -7.81
CA ALA A 379 19.09 -7.64 -6.75
C ALA A 379 18.55 -9.04 -6.43
N TYR A 380 17.23 -9.20 -6.25
CA TYR A 380 16.67 -10.53 -5.98
C TYR A 380 16.83 -11.51 -7.13
N PRO A 381 16.55 -11.16 -8.41
CA PRO A 381 16.72 -12.11 -9.51
C PRO A 381 18.18 -12.52 -9.66
N GLU A 382 19.11 -11.60 -9.39
CA GLU A 382 20.54 -11.92 -9.34
C GLU A 382 20.85 -12.93 -8.22
N ALA A 383 20.36 -12.71 -7.01
CA ALA A 383 20.57 -13.62 -5.88
C ALA A 383 19.95 -15.01 -6.12
N LEU A 384 18.71 -15.06 -6.63
CA LEU A 384 18.00 -16.30 -6.95
C LEU A 384 18.66 -17.07 -8.08
N SER A 385 19.35 -16.39 -9.00
CA SER A 385 20.13 -17.03 -10.08
C SER A 385 21.31 -17.87 -9.56
N LYS A 386 21.75 -17.65 -8.31
CA LYS A 386 22.85 -18.39 -7.68
C LYS A 386 22.40 -19.67 -6.98
N LEU A 387 21.10 -19.82 -6.76
CA LEU A 387 20.56 -21.00 -6.12
C LEU A 387 20.55 -22.19 -7.10
N PRO A 388 20.78 -23.42 -6.61
CA PRO A 388 20.57 -24.60 -7.42
C PRO A 388 19.10 -24.66 -7.84
N ILE A 389 18.82 -25.07 -9.08
CA ILE A 389 17.46 -25.04 -9.66
C ILE A 389 16.91 -23.60 -9.66
N SER A 390 17.72 -22.63 -10.08
CA SER A 390 17.42 -21.19 -10.05
C SER A 390 16.09 -20.81 -10.73
N THR A 391 15.67 -21.58 -11.73
CA THR A 391 14.40 -21.42 -12.44
C THR A 391 13.19 -21.55 -11.53
N LEU A 392 13.19 -22.54 -10.64
CA LEU A 392 12.10 -22.77 -9.67
C LEU A 392 11.99 -21.59 -8.71
N TRP A 393 13.11 -21.16 -8.13
CA TRP A 393 13.12 -20.08 -7.13
C TRP A 393 12.69 -18.74 -7.73
N SER A 394 13.15 -18.44 -8.94
CA SER A 394 12.76 -17.22 -9.66
C SER A 394 11.27 -17.26 -10.03
N PHE A 395 10.78 -18.38 -10.56
CA PHE A 395 9.36 -18.54 -10.86
C PHE A 395 8.48 -18.33 -9.62
N LEU A 396 8.79 -19.00 -8.50
CA LEU A 396 8.04 -18.85 -7.25
C LEU A 396 8.09 -17.42 -6.73
N PHE A 397 9.25 -16.77 -6.80
CA PHE A 397 9.41 -15.39 -6.35
C PHE A 397 8.56 -14.41 -7.16
N PHE A 398 8.58 -14.50 -8.49
CA PHE A 398 7.77 -13.62 -9.34
C PHE A 398 6.29 -13.96 -9.32
N LEU A 399 5.93 -15.23 -9.13
CA LEU A 399 4.55 -15.64 -8.87
C LEU A 399 4.04 -15.03 -7.56
N MET A 400 4.85 -14.99 -6.51
CA MET A 400 4.51 -14.32 -5.25
C MET A 400 4.28 -12.82 -5.45
N ILE A 401 5.21 -12.10 -6.10
CA ILE A 401 5.05 -10.66 -6.38
C ILE A 401 3.78 -10.42 -7.22
N PHE A 402 3.54 -11.24 -8.25
CA PHE A 402 2.34 -11.15 -9.07
C PHE A 402 1.06 -11.28 -8.24
N ILE A 403 0.98 -12.30 -7.39
CA ILE A 403 -0.20 -12.57 -6.55
C ILE A 403 -0.43 -11.46 -5.52
N VAL A 404 0.63 -11.04 -4.82
CA VAL A 404 0.55 -9.95 -3.81
C VAL A 404 0.15 -8.63 -4.47
N GLY A 405 0.65 -8.35 -5.68
CA GLY A 405 0.21 -7.20 -6.46
C GLY A 405 -1.26 -7.26 -6.87
N LEU A 406 -1.76 -8.44 -7.28
CA LEU A 406 -3.17 -8.58 -7.65
C LEU A 406 -4.13 -8.22 -6.52
N ASP A 407 -3.86 -8.66 -5.29
CA ASP A 407 -4.74 -8.39 -4.14
C ASP A 407 -4.88 -6.88 -3.87
N SER A 408 -3.79 -6.13 -3.91
CA SER A 408 -3.87 -4.67 -3.76
C SER A 408 -4.61 -4.03 -4.94
N GLN A 409 -4.35 -4.48 -6.17
CA GLN A 409 -5.01 -3.97 -7.37
C GLN A 409 -6.52 -4.22 -7.36
N PHE A 410 -6.98 -5.34 -6.78
CA PHE A 410 -8.40 -5.64 -6.63
C PHE A 410 -9.09 -4.53 -5.83
N THR A 411 -8.57 -4.19 -4.66
CA THR A 411 -9.15 -3.15 -3.81
C THR A 411 -9.06 -1.75 -4.44
N ILE A 412 -7.93 -1.42 -5.07
CA ILE A 412 -7.75 -0.10 -5.72
C ILE A 412 -8.85 0.13 -6.77
N LEU A 413 -9.16 -0.87 -7.60
CA LEU A 413 -10.24 -0.76 -8.58
C LEU A 413 -11.62 -0.88 -7.95
N GLU A 414 -11.76 -1.64 -6.87
CA GLU A 414 -13.00 -1.73 -6.09
C GLU A 414 -13.39 -0.36 -5.52
N VAL A 415 -12.43 0.47 -5.09
CA VAL A 415 -12.69 1.87 -4.65
C VAL A 415 -13.35 2.67 -5.78
N ILE A 416 -12.79 2.62 -6.98
CA ILE A 416 -13.28 3.36 -8.14
C ILE A 416 -14.67 2.85 -8.56
N THR A 417 -14.81 1.54 -8.75
CA THR A 417 -16.05 0.93 -9.22
C THR A 417 -17.18 1.04 -8.20
N THR A 418 -16.89 0.96 -6.90
CA THR A 418 -17.86 1.18 -5.83
C THR A 418 -18.32 2.62 -5.80
N CYS A 419 -17.41 3.59 -5.91
CA CYS A 419 -17.78 5.00 -5.95
C CYS A 419 -18.67 5.33 -7.16
N LEU A 420 -18.36 4.78 -8.34
CA LEU A 420 -19.19 4.95 -9.53
C LEU A 420 -20.56 4.28 -9.35
N SER A 421 -20.60 3.06 -8.81
CA SER A 421 -21.84 2.33 -8.55
C SER A 421 -22.74 3.03 -7.52
N ASP A 422 -22.15 3.67 -6.51
CA ASP A 422 -22.89 4.41 -5.49
C ASP A 422 -23.32 5.82 -5.97
N ALA A 423 -22.71 6.36 -7.03
CA ALA A 423 -23.09 7.63 -7.63
C ALA A 423 -24.34 7.51 -8.54
N ASN A 424 -24.49 6.40 -9.26
CA ASN A 424 -25.70 6.11 -10.04
C ASN A 424 -26.18 4.65 -9.83
N PRO A 425 -26.84 4.38 -8.68
CA PRO A 425 -27.23 3.02 -8.29
C PRO A 425 -28.10 2.28 -9.31
N GLU A 426 -29.13 2.94 -9.84
CA GLU A 426 -30.15 2.31 -10.69
C GLU A 426 -29.57 1.71 -11.98
N THR A 427 -28.61 2.40 -12.60
CA THR A 427 -28.03 1.97 -13.89
C THR A 427 -26.75 1.17 -13.73
N LEU A 428 -25.87 1.56 -12.81
CA LEU A 428 -24.50 1.01 -12.74
C LEU A 428 -24.40 -0.26 -11.90
N ARG A 429 -25.27 -0.45 -10.88
CA ARG A 429 -25.28 -1.69 -10.09
C ARG A 429 -25.74 -2.89 -10.91
N SER A 430 -26.80 -2.73 -11.72
CA SER A 430 -27.30 -3.80 -12.59
C SER A 430 -26.31 -4.18 -13.70
N LYS A 431 -25.45 -3.25 -14.12
CA LYS A 431 -24.41 -3.44 -15.14
C LYS A 431 -22.99 -3.52 -14.56
N ARG A 432 -22.84 -3.95 -13.31
CA ARG A 432 -21.55 -3.94 -12.59
C ARG A 432 -20.41 -4.61 -13.36
N SER A 433 -20.63 -5.77 -13.97
CA SER A 433 -19.59 -6.46 -14.73
C SER A 433 -19.08 -5.64 -15.92
N LEU A 434 -19.99 -4.94 -16.62
CA LEU A 434 -19.62 -4.02 -17.71
C LEU A 434 -18.84 -2.82 -17.15
N LEU A 435 -19.25 -2.26 -16.02
CA LEU A 435 -18.53 -1.16 -15.36
C LEU A 435 -17.09 -1.56 -15.02
N THR A 436 -16.88 -2.76 -14.45
CA THR A 436 -15.54 -3.29 -14.15
C THR A 436 -14.70 -3.43 -15.42
N ILE A 437 -15.24 -4.05 -16.48
CA ILE A 437 -14.53 -4.23 -17.76
C ILE A 437 -14.12 -2.88 -18.35
N MET A 438 -15.03 -1.91 -18.39
CA MET A 438 -14.75 -0.58 -18.93
C MET A 438 -13.72 0.18 -18.10
N THR A 439 -13.82 0.12 -16.77
CA THR A 439 -12.86 0.78 -15.86
C THR A 439 -11.46 0.19 -16.03
N CYS A 440 -11.34 -1.14 -16.03
CA CYS A 440 -10.07 -1.83 -16.28
C CYS A 440 -9.52 -1.54 -17.68
N GLY A 441 -10.38 -1.47 -18.70
CA GLY A 441 -9.98 -1.12 -20.06
C GLY A 441 -9.40 0.29 -20.16
N VAL A 442 -10.01 1.27 -19.48
CA VAL A 442 -9.48 2.64 -19.39
C VAL A 442 -8.12 2.65 -18.66
N VAL A 443 -8.00 1.95 -17.53
CA VAL A 443 -6.74 1.85 -16.78
C VAL A 443 -5.63 1.20 -17.63
N TYR A 444 -5.95 0.17 -18.40
CA TYR A 444 -5.02 -0.44 -19.35
C TYR A 444 -4.52 0.56 -20.40
N LEU A 445 -5.43 1.30 -21.05
CA LEU A 445 -5.07 2.30 -22.06
C LEU A 445 -4.20 3.42 -21.47
N LEU A 446 -4.54 3.90 -20.28
CA LEU A 446 -3.76 4.90 -19.55
C LEU A 446 -2.42 4.36 -19.04
N GLY A 447 -2.27 3.04 -18.90
CA GLY A 447 -1.03 2.37 -18.54
C GLY A 447 -0.03 2.18 -19.68
N LEU A 448 -0.46 2.30 -20.95
CA LEU A 448 0.41 2.14 -22.11
C LEU A 448 1.62 3.10 -22.14
N PRO A 449 1.50 4.39 -21.77
CA PRO A 449 2.64 5.28 -21.62
C PRO A 449 3.68 4.79 -20.60
N CYS A 450 3.23 4.11 -19.54
CA CYS A 450 4.08 3.58 -18.47
C CYS A 450 4.81 2.27 -18.87
N VAL A 451 4.52 1.70 -20.04
CA VAL A 451 5.24 0.56 -20.64
C VAL A 451 5.95 0.95 -21.94
N THR A 452 6.25 2.24 -22.13
CA THR A 452 7.19 2.72 -23.16
C THR A 452 8.63 2.54 -22.70
N ARG A 453 9.61 2.91 -23.54
CA ARG A 453 11.03 2.91 -23.17
C ARG A 453 11.33 3.85 -21.99
N ALA A 454 10.60 4.95 -21.85
CA ALA A 454 10.65 5.81 -20.66
C ALA A 454 9.71 5.37 -19.53
N GLY A 455 9.06 4.22 -19.67
CA GLY A 455 7.98 3.77 -18.79
C GLY A 455 8.33 3.74 -17.32
N ILE A 456 9.55 3.30 -16.97
CA ILE A 456 10.01 3.27 -15.58
C ILE A 456 10.12 4.67 -14.95
N TYR A 457 10.44 5.69 -15.75
CA TYR A 457 10.47 7.08 -15.29
C TYR A 457 9.06 7.59 -15.00
N TRP A 458 8.07 7.24 -15.85
CA TRP A 458 6.66 7.55 -15.61
C TRP A 458 6.12 6.87 -14.35
N VAL A 459 6.40 5.57 -14.19
CA VAL A 459 6.00 4.79 -13.00
C VAL A 459 6.58 5.41 -11.73
N THR A 460 7.87 5.72 -11.72
CA THR A 460 8.54 6.29 -10.55
C THR A 460 8.04 7.72 -10.24
N LEU A 461 7.74 8.52 -11.27
CA LEU A 461 7.15 9.85 -11.09
C LEU A 461 5.76 9.76 -10.46
N LEU A 462 4.89 8.89 -11.01
CA LEU A 462 3.54 8.68 -10.50
C LEU A 462 3.55 8.16 -9.06
N ASP A 463 4.37 7.16 -8.75
CA ASP A 463 4.50 6.60 -7.40
C ASP A 463 4.94 7.66 -6.38
N THR A 464 5.92 8.49 -6.74
CA THR A 464 6.47 9.52 -5.85
C THR A 464 5.45 10.64 -5.55
N PHE A 465 4.79 11.16 -6.58
CA PHE A 465 3.95 12.36 -6.46
C PHE A 465 2.47 12.08 -6.15
N THR A 466 1.96 10.90 -6.50
CA THR A 466 0.54 10.57 -6.28
C THR A 466 0.23 10.24 -4.84
N ILE A 467 1.19 9.61 -4.12
CA ILE A 467 0.93 9.11 -2.77
C ILE A 467 1.57 9.98 -1.69
N ASN A 468 2.88 10.23 -1.71
CA ASN A 468 3.59 10.75 -0.53
C ASN A 468 2.98 12.05 0.06
N THR A 469 2.88 13.11 -0.76
CA THR A 469 2.32 14.41 -0.32
C THR A 469 0.79 14.35 -0.17
N VAL A 470 0.11 13.61 -1.03
CA VAL A 470 -1.36 13.51 -1.03
C VAL A 470 -1.84 12.81 0.23
N LEU A 471 -1.23 11.68 0.58
CA LEU A 471 -1.53 10.86 1.75
C LEU A 471 -1.48 11.70 3.04
N LEU A 472 -0.46 12.56 3.15
CA LEU A 472 -0.30 13.49 4.26
C LEU A 472 -1.48 14.46 4.39
N VAL A 473 -1.86 15.12 3.29
CA VAL A 473 -2.96 16.10 3.30
C VAL A 473 -4.29 15.41 3.57
N VAL A 474 -4.55 14.29 2.88
CA VAL A 474 -5.78 13.52 3.03
C VAL A 474 -5.90 12.99 4.45
N SER A 475 -4.84 12.43 5.03
CA SER A 475 -4.87 11.91 6.41
C SER A 475 -5.04 13.01 7.46
N SER A 476 -4.35 14.14 7.30
CA SER A 476 -4.54 15.31 8.18
C SER A 476 -5.98 15.80 8.17
N THR A 477 -6.55 15.92 6.97
CA THR A 477 -7.93 16.36 6.78
C THR A 477 -8.92 15.31 7.29
N GLU A 478 -8.57 14.03 7.18
CA GLU A 478 -9.40 12.93 7.64
C GLU A 478 -9.60 12.94 9.16
N VAL A 479 -8.50 12.99 9.89
CA VAL A 479 -8.49 13.10 11.35
C VAL A 479 -9.19 14.37 11.80
N THR A 480 -8.89 15.51 11.14
CA THR A 480 -9.55 16.79 11.44
C THR A 480 -11.07 16.71 11.24
N GLY A 481 -11.50 16.13 10.12
CA GLY A 481 -12.90 15.98 9.76
C GLY A 481 -13.68 15.12 10.75
N PHE A 482 -13.25 13.89 11.00
CA PHE A 482 -14.02 12.96 11.83
C PHE A 482 -13.85 13.19 13.34
N ILE A 483 -12.65 13.52 13.80
CA ILE A 483 -12.39 13.62 15.23
C ILE A 483 -12.78 15.00 15.77
N TYR A 484 -12.49 16.08 15.05
CA TYR A 484 -12.70 17.44 15.56
C TYR A 484 -13.98 18.09 15.01
N ILE A 485 -14.30 17.96 13.72
CA ILE A 485 -15.49 18.61 13.13
C ILE A 485 -16.76 17.79 13.37
N TYR A 486 -16.79 16.52 12.93
CA TYR A 486 -17.92 15.62 13.19
C TYR A 486 -18.09 15.35 14.70
N GLY A 487 -16.95 15.25 15.39
CA GLY A 487 -16.81 15.11 16.84
C GLY A 487 -16.61 13.67 17.26
N GLY A 488 -15.43 13.34 17.79
CA GLY A 488 -15.08 11.97 18.18
C GLY A 488 -16.01 11.36 19.24
N ASN A 489 -16.61 12.16 20.14
CA ASN A 489 -17.63 11.65 21.07
C ASN A 489 -18.94 11.23 20.38
N ARG A 490 -19.27 11.88 19.25
CA ARG A 490 -20.41 11.48 18.42
C ARG A 490 -20.10 10.18 17.71
N LEU A 491 -18.90 10.07 17.16
CA LEU A 491 -18.38 8.87 16.53
C LEU A 491 -18.38 7.70 17.51
N ILE A 492 -17.84 7.85 18.73
CA ILE A 492 -17.85 6.82 19.78
C ILE A 492 -19.26 6.26 20.00
N LYS A 493 -20.28 7.12 20.08
CA LYS A 493 -21.67 6.68 20.22
C LYS A 493 -22.19 5.95 18.98
N ASP A 494 -21.70 6.28 17.77
CA ASP A 494 -22.01 5.52 16.55
C ASP A 494 -21.35 4.14 16.60
N ILE A 495 -20.13 4.03 17.15
CA ILE A 495 -19.46 2.74 17.37
C ILE A 495 -20.21 1.89 18.40
N GLU A 496 -20.63 2.49 19.52
CA GLU A 496 -21.40 1.78 20.55
C GLU A 496 -22.77 1.30 20.04
N MET A 497 -23.31 1.95 19.00
CA MET A 497 -24.52 1.50 18.32
C MET A 497 -24.29 0.25 17.47
N MET A 498 -23.11 0.14 16.84
CA MET A 498 -22.73 -1.06 16.06
C MET A 498 -22.25 -2.21 16.96
N LEU A 499 -21.45 -1.93 17.99
CA LEU A 499 -20.66 -2.95 18.72
C LEU A 499 -21.06 -3.11 20.19
N GLY A 500 -22.08 -2.38 20.63
CA GLY A 500 -22.47 -2.27 22.03
C GLY A 500 -21.54 -1.36 22.84
N LYS A 501 -21.99 -1.00 24.05
CA LYS A 501 -21.23 -0.16 24.99
C LYS A 501 -19.94 -0.84 25.43
N LYS A 502 -18.87 -0.06 25.57
CA LYS A 502 -17.56 -0.52 26.07
C LYS A 502 -17.17 0.22 27.36
N SER A 503 -16.13 -0.29 28.03
CA SER A 503 -15.65 0.30 29.28
C SER A 503 -14.99 1.67 29.07
N PHE A 504 -14.93 2.48 30.13
CA PHE A 504 -14.27 3.78 30.07
C PHE A 504 -12.77 3.67 29.72
N CYS A 505 -12.06 2.72 30.32
CA CYS A 505 -10.63 2.50 30.06
C CYS A 505 -10.36 2.13 28.60
N PHE A 506 -11.26 1.35 28.00
CA PHE A 506 -11.18 1.02 26.58
C PHE A 506 -11.22 2.29 25.72
N TRP A 507 -12.21 3.16 25.95
CA TRP A 507 -12.34 4.41 25.21
C TRP A 507 -11.23 5.42 25.51
N LEU A 508 -10.63 5.40 26.69
CA LEU A 508 -9.55 6.31 27.06
C LEU A 508 -8.36 6.17 26.11
N TRP A 509 -7.97 4.93 25.77
CA TRP A 509 -6.91 4.65 24.82
C TRP A 509 -7.21 5.23 23.43
N TRP A 510 -8.36 4.89 22.84
CA TRP A 510 -8.73 5.37 21.50
C TRP A 510 -8.89 6.89 21.45
N ARG A 511 -9.38 7.50 22.53
CA ARG A 511 -9.47 8.96 22.64
C ARG A 511 -8.08 9.60 22.68
N ALA A 512 -7.14 9.06 23.46
CA ALA A 512 -5.76 9.54 23.46
C ALA A 512 -5.14 9.44 22.06
N CYS A 513 -5.33 8.31 21.38
CA CYS A 513 -4.82 8.11 20.02
C CYS A 513 -5.42 9.09 19.02
N TRP A 514 -6.75 9.20 18.97
CA TRP A 514 -7.43 10.02 17.96
C TRP A 514 -7.36 11.53 18.20
N PHE A 515 -7.46 11.99 19.45
CA PHE A 515 -7.49 13.43 19.76
C PHE A 515 -6.12 14.06 20.00
N VAL A 516 -5.07 13.26 20.24
CA VAL A 516 -3.75 13.79 20.59
C VAL A 516 -2.66 13.13 19.77
N ILE A 517 -2.48 11.81 19.89
CA ILE A 517 -1.29 11.13 19.38
C ILE A 517 -1.22 11.15 17.85
N SER A 518 -2.26 10.68 17.16
CA SER A 518 -2.30 10.67 15.69
C SER A 518 -2.20 12.08 15.09
N PRO A 519 -2.97 13.09 15.54
CA PRO A 519 -2.78 14.47 15.09
C PRO A 519 -1.34 14.98 15.28
N CYS A 520 -0.73 14.76 16.46
CA CYS A 520 0.64 15.18 16.74
C CYS A 520 1.63 14.50 15.79
N ILE A 521 1.50 13.19 15.56
CA ILE A 521 2.38 12.44 14.66
C ILE A 521 2.22 12.92 13.22
N VAL A 522 0.99 13.18 12.75
CA VAL A 522 0.75 13.73 11.41
C VAL A 522 1.36 15.13 11.24
N ILE A 523 1.26 16.00 12.26
CA ILE A 523 1.88 17.34 12.24
C ILE A 523 3.41 17.28 12.29
N LEU A 524 3.96 16.41 13.14
CA LEU A 524 5.41 16.17 13.20
C LEU A 524 5.91 15.62 11.87
N PHE A 525 5.15 14.71 11.26
CA PHE A 525 5.46 14.15 9.97
C PHE A 525 5.51 15.26 8.90
N TRP A 526 4.50 16.13 8.84
CA TRP A 526 4.48 17.31 7.98
C TRP A 526 5.71 18.21 8.17
N SER A 527 6.10 18.44 9.43
CA SER A 527 7.22 19.31 9.79
C SER A 527 8.59 18.75 9.40
N CYS A 528 8.70 17.43 9.22
CA CYS A 528 9.92 16.75 8.79
C CYS A 528 9.96 16.46 7.27
N VAL A 529 8.98 16.94 6.48
CA VAL A 529 8.99 16.75 5.03
C VAL A 529 9.99 17.72 4.38
N SER A 530 11.15 17.17 4.02
CA SER A 530 12.05 17.78 3.03
C SER A 530 11.73 17.20 1.66
N PHE A 531 11.59 18.06 0.64
CA PHE A 531 11.45 17.63 -0.75
C PHE A 531 12.84 17.46 -1.36
N GLU A 532 13.10 16.26 -1.87
CA GLU A 532 14.25 15.97 -2.72
C GLU A 532 13.71 15.55 -4.10
N PRO A 533 14.20 16.15 -5.20
CA PRO A 533 13.80 15.75 -6.55
C PRO A 533 14.03 14.25 -6.75
N PRO A 534 13.06 13.50 -7.32
CA PRO A 534 13.25 12.09 -7.56
C PRO A 534 14.37 11.86 -8.57
N THR A 535 15.10 10.77 -8.39
CA THR A 535 16.12 10.29 -9.33
C THR A 535 15.92 8.81 -9.58
N TYR A 536 16.14 8.36 -10.82
CA TYR A 536 16.16 6.92 -11.13
C TYR A 536 17.59 6.48 -11.43
N GLY A 537 18.21 5.81 -10.47
CA GLY A 537 19.64 5.48 -10.54
C GLY A 537 20.49 6.75 -10.60
N LYS A 538 21.22 6.94 -11.71
CA LYS A 538 22.05 8.14 -11.95
C LYS A 538 21.34 9.21 -12.79
N VAL A 539 20.12 8.94 -13.27
CA VAL A 539 19.39 9.83 -14.17
C VAL A 539 18.53 10.79 -13.34
N GLN A 540 18.75 12.09 -13.53
CA GLN A 540 17.94 13.14 -12.92
C GLN A 540 16.70 13.43 -13.76
N TYR A 541 15.62 13.80 -13.09
CA TYR A 541 14.38 14.19 -13.77
C TYR A 541 14.51 15.62 -14.31
N PRO A 542 13.99 15.88 -15.54
CA PRO A 542 13.94 17.23 -16.06
C PRO A 542 12.95 18.09 -15.26
N ASP A 543 13.18 19.40 -15.22
CA ASP A 543 12.36 20.34 -14.43
C ASP A 543 10.88 20.29 -14.78
N TRP A 544 10.55 20.11 -16.07
CA TRP A 544 9.16 19.97 -16.51
C TRP A 544 8.50 18.70 -15.94
N GLY A 545 9.27 17.62 -15.75
CA GLY A 545 8.79 16.36 -15.18
C GLY A 545 8.50 16.51 -13.69
N VAL A 546 9.37 17.21 -12.96
CA VAL A 546 9.14 17.57 -11.55
C VAL A 546 7.93 18.49 -11.39
N ALA A 547 7.82 19.52 -12.25
CA ALA A 547 6.66 20.41 -12.27
C ALA A 547 5.36 19.65 -12.57
N LEU A 548 5.37 18.72 -13.53
CA LEU A 548 4.24 17.86 -13.82
C LEU A 548 3.86 16.97 -12.62
N GLY A 549 4.85 16.42 -11.91
CA GLY A 549 4.63 15.67 -10.67
C GLY A 549 3.86 16.50 -9.63
N TRP A 550 4.29 17.73 -9.38
CA TRP A 550 3.57 18.66 -8.49
C TRP A 550 2.17 19.01 -8.98
N CYS A 551 1.98 19.18 -10.29
CA CYS A 551 0.66 19.37 -10.89
C CYS A 551 -0.27 18.17 -10.63
N ILE A 552 0.26 16.95 -10.69
CA ILE A 552 -0.51 15.72 -10.36
C ILE A 552 -0.91 15.74 -8.89
N SER A 553 0.04 15.97 -7.96
CA SER A 553 -0.28 16.07 -6.53
C SER A 553 -1.34 17.15 -6.25
N ALA A 554 -1.18 18.33 -6.86
CA ALA A 554 -2.12 19.43 -6.73
C ALA A 554 -3.50 19.07 -7.29
N PHE A 555 -3.56 18.41 -8.46
CA PHE A 555 -4.81 17.97 -9.06
C PHE A 555 -5.58 16.97 -8.18
N VAL A 556 -4.88 16.09 -7.46
CA VAL A 556 -5.53 15.18 -6.52
C VAL A 556 -6.08 15.94 -5.30
N ILE A 557 -5.33 16.90 -4.77
CA ILE A 557 -5.68 17.61 -3.51
C ILE A 557 -6.72 18.73 -3.73
N ILE A 558 -6.73 19.39 -4.89
CA ILE A 558 -7.51 20.61 -5.15
C ILE A 558 -9.03 20.40 -4.99
N TRP A 559 -9.50 19.17 -5.11
CA TRP A 559 -10.91 18.83 -4.92
C TRP A 559 -11.41 19.07 -3.49
N ILE A 560 -10.54 19.01 -2.49
CA ILE A 560 -10.88 19.33 -1.09
C ILE A 560 -11.39 20.78 -0.98
N PRO A 561 -10.61 21.83 -1.33
CA PRO A 561 -11.09 23.20 -1.29
C PRO A 561 -12.14 23.52 -2.36
N VAL A 562 -12.06 22.95 -3.57
CA VAL A 562 -13.03 23.23 -4.64
C VAL A 562 -14.45 22.79 -4.24
N VAL A 563 -14.60 21.58 -3.70
CA VAL A 563 -15.91 21.08 -3.24
C VAL A 563 -16.40 21.88 -2.03
N ALA A 564 -15.50 22.25 -1.11
CA ALA A 564 -15.83 23.09 0.02
C ALA A 564 -16.40 24.46 -0.41
N VAL A 565 -15.72 25.14 -1.33
CA VAL A 565 -16.15 26.43 -1.89
C VAL A 565 -17.46 26.28 -2.66
N TYR A 566 -17.56 25.28 -3.55
CA TYR A 566 -18.78 25.03 -4.32
C TYR A 566 -20.01 24.87 -3.41
N LYS A 567 -19.89 24.09 -2.34
CA LYS A 567 -20.98 23.89 -1.37
C LYS A 567 -21.27 25.13 -0.53
N LEU A 568 -20.25 25.89 -0.14
CA LEU A 568 -20.42 27.16 0.59
C LEU A 568 -21.17 28.20 -0.26
N LEU A 569 -20.92 28.24 -1.56
CA LEU A 569 -21.61 29.15 -2.48
C LEU A 569 -23.09 28.76 -2.66
N ARG A 570 -23.38 27.46 -2.71
CA ARG A 570 -24.74 26.93 -2.93
C ARG A 570 -25.62 26.88 -1.68
N ALA A 571 -25.02 26.83 -0.48
CA ALA A 571 -25.77 26.83 0.77
C ALA A 571 -26.47 28.17 1.02
N GLU A 572 -27.71 28.13 1.49
CA GLU A 572 -28.49 29.33 1.78
C GLU A 572 -28.20 29.91 3.17
N GLY A 573 -28.32 31.24 3.31
CA GLY A 573 -28.15 31.96 4.58
C GLY A 573 -26.86 32.78 4.68
N SER A 574 -26.53 33.23 5.89
CA SER A 574 -25.32 34.02 6.18
C SER A 574 -24.06 33.15 6.16
N PRO A 575 -22.86 33.72 5.90
CA PRO A 575 -21.62 32.94 5.79
C PRO A 575 -21.36 32.00 6.98
N TRP A 576 -21.62 32.47 8.21
CA TRP A 576 -21.47 31.65 9.41
C TRP A 576 -22.50 30.52 9.51
N LYS A 577 -23.75 30.79 9.11
CA LYS A 577 -24.81 29.77 9.07
C LYS A 577 -24.50 28.69 8.05
N ARG A 578 -23.98 29.07 6.87
CA ARG A 578 -23.53 28.14 5.82
C ARG A 578 -22.38 27.25 6.31
N LEU A 579 -21.36 27.84 6.93
CA LEU A 579 -20.22 27.09 7.46
C LEU A 579 -20.68 26.09 8.55
N LYS A 580 -21.50 26.55 9.50
CA LYS A 580 -22.03 25.68 10.56
C LYS A 580 -22.87 24.54 10.02
N LEU A 581 -23.67 24.79 8.98
CA LEU A 581 -24.47 23.77 8.30
C LEU A 581 -23.57 22.71 7.64
N LEU A 582 -22.53 23.13 6.92
CA LEU A 582 -21.61 22.23 6.20
C LEU A 582 -20.61 21.51 7.11
N CYS A 583 -20.36 22.03 8.32
CA CYS A 583 -19.62 21.34 9.38
C CYS A 583 -20.50 20.41 10.23
N SER A 584 -21.81 20.35 9.96
CA SER A 584 -22.74 19.43 10.60
C SER A 584 -23.07 18.28 9.65
N PRO A 585 -23.35 17.06 10.14
CA PRO A 585 -23.72 15.94 9.30
C PRO A 585 -24.95 16.26 8.47
N SER A 586 -24.95 15.84 7.20
CA SER A 586 -26.15 15.98 6.37
C SER A 586 -27.28 15.10 6.89
N GLU A 587 -28.52 15.39 6.48
CA GLU A 587 -29.67 14.53 6.82
C GLU A 587 -29.53 13.11 6.27
N GLU A 588 -28.73 12.94 5.22
CA GLU A 588 -28.42 11.65 4.59
C GLU A 588 -27.31 10.88 5.31
N TRP A 589 -26.58 11.51 6.25
CA TRP A 589 -25.62 10.80 7.08
C TRP A 589 -26.34 10.00 8.18
N ARG A 590 -26.60 8.74 7.87
CA ARG A 590 -27.28 7.76 8.72
C ARG A 590 -26.91 6.34 8.25
N PRO A 591 -27.10 5.31 9.09
CA PRO A 591 -27.00 3.93 8.64
C PRO A 591 -27.86 3.69 7.39
N TYR A 592 -27.30 2.96 6.42
CA TYR A 592 -27.93 2.76 5.11
C TYR A 592 -29.31 2.09 5.26
N LEU A 593 -29.34 0.94 5.94
CA LEU A 593 -30.57 0.19 6.23
C LEU A 593 -31.36 0.83 7.38
N ASP A 594 -32.67 0.91 7.21
CA ASP A 594 -33.58 1.53 8.19
C ASP A 594 -33.56 0.81 9.54
N ILE A 595 -33.42 -0.52 9.54
CA ILE A 595 -33.33 -1.36 10.75
C ILE A 595 -32.17 -0.96 11.65
N HIS A 596 -31.08 -0.41 11.10
CA HIS A 596 -29.89 -0.02 11.85
C HIS A 596 -29.94 1.41 12.38
N ARG A 597 -30.99 2.19 12.06
CA ARG A 597 -31.06 3.61 12.44
C ARG A 597 -31.41 3.83 13.91
N GLY A 598 -32.03 2.85 14.57
CA GLY A 598 -32.45 2.91 15.96
C GLY A 598 -33.20 4.21 16.32
N GLU A 599 -33.27 4.56 17.61
CA GLU A 599 -33.90 5.82 18.04
C GLU A 599 -33.09 7.09 17.71
N ARG A 600 -31.80 6.93 17.40
CA ARG A 600 -30.90 8.05 17.19
C ARG A 600 -31.05 8.67 15.80
N TYR A 601 -31.29 7.84 14.78
CA TYR A 601 -31.45 8.24 13.38
C TYR A 601 -32.86 7.92 12.83
N SER A 602 -33.84 7.69 13.71
CA SER A 602 -35.24 7.47 13.31
C SER A 602 -35.85 8.71 12.63
N GLU A 603 -36.73 8.49 11.65
CA GLU A 603 -37.35 9.56 10.87
C GLU A 603 -38.20 10.50 11.74
N GLU A 604 -38.89 9.97 12.75
CA GLU A 604 -39.67 10.77 13.71
C GLU A 604 -38.84 11.82 14.45
N ARG A 605 -37.58 11.51 14.79
CA ARG A 605 -36.69 12.46 15.48
C ARG A 605 -36.16 13.52 14.51
N CYS A 606 -35.90 13.16 13.26
CA CYS A 606 -35.59 14.12 12.19
C CYS A 606 -36.77 15.07 11.93
N HIS A 607 -38.00 14.56 11.91
CA HIS A 607 -39.22 15.36 11.81
C HIS A 607 -39.44 16.29 13.01
N ARG A 608 -39.19 15.83 14.25
CA ARG A 608 -39.23 16.72 15.44
C ARG A 608 -38.17 17.82 15.41
N ARG A 609 -36.96 17.55 14.88
CA ARG A 609 -35.95 18.59 14.64
C ARG A 609 -36.40 19.61 13.60
N ARG A 610 -37.07 19.17 12.52
CA ARG A 610 -37.67 20.07 11.53
C ARG A 610 -38.72 20.99 12.18
N ALA A 611 -39.67 20.42 12.93
CA ALA A 611 -40.73 21.15 13.62
C ALA A 611 -40.22 22.14 14.68
N GLY A 612 -39.14 21.80 15.39
CA GLY A 612 -38.51 22.70 16.37
C GLY A 612 -37.68 23.84 15.77
N SER A 613 -37.30 23.76 14.49
CA SER A 613 -36.59 24.86 13.80
C SER A 613 -37.53 25.89 13.16
N THR A 614 -38.80 25.53 12.97
CA THR A 614 -39.84 26.39 12.40
C THR A 614 -40.82 26.96 13.42
N ASN A 615 -40.86 26.47 14.67
CA ASN A 615 -41.74 27.01 15.71
C ASN A 615 -41.01 27.25 17.03
N ASN A 616 -40.84 28.54 17.37
CA ASN A 616 -40.97 28.99 18.75
C ASN A 616 -42.39 28.63 19.20
N ILE A 617 -42.58 27.63 20.07
CA ILE A 617 -43.69 27.55 21.04
C ILE A 617 -43.36 26.47 22.10
N LYS A 618 -43.63 26.86 23.35
CA LYS A 618 -43.62 26.10 24.60
C LYS A 618 -44.37 24.76 24.52
N CYS A 619 -43.89 23.76 25.28
CA CYS A 619 -44.65 22.90 26.21
C CYS A 619 -43.62 22.01 26.94
N GLU A 620 -43.28 22.30 28.20
CA GLU A 620 -43.92 21.79 29.43
C GLU A 620 -43.97 20.26 29.55
N SER A 621 -43.13 19.77 30.47
CA SER A 621 -43.34 18.69 31.46
C SER A 621 -44.35 17.57 31.17
N LYS A 622 -43.88 16.31 31.22
CA LYS A 622 -44.10 15.34 32.32
C LYS A 622 -43.90 13.89 31.84
N PHE A 623 -43.35 13.11 32.79
CA PHE A 623 -43.15 11.66 32.87
C PHE A 623 -42.00 11.04 32.09
#